data_AF-A0A7K8X7M4-F1
#
_entry.id   AF-A0A7K8X7M4-F1
#
_cell.length_a   1.000
_cell.length_b   1.000
_cell.length_c   1.000
_cell.angle_alpha   90.00
_cell.angle_beta   90.00
_cell.angle_gamma   90.00
#
_symmetry.space_group_name_H-M   'P 1'
#
loop_
_entity.id
_entity.type
_entity.pdbx_description
1 polymer ?
#
loop_
_entity_poly.entity_id
_entity_poly.type
_entity_poly.pdbx_seq_one_letter_code
_entity_poly.pdbx_strand_id
1 'polypeptide(L)'
;NFFFVLSQNGKPDLSFFAADCFHFSIRGYAEMAMALWNNMLEPVGEKQTYNNFTHDRSKLKCPDPDKPFLSTLRNSGFRNPDFNLGKTEPSVPYWAVIVAAVAGVLVGS
;
A
#
# COMPACT_ATOMS: atom_id res chain seq x y z
N ASN A 1 -3.42 -23.88 2.96
CA ASN A 1 -4.88 -24.08 2.88
C ASN A 1 -5.38 -23.27 1.68
N PHE A 2 -5.84 -23.93 0.60
CA PHE A 2 -6.33 -23.25 -0.59
C PHE A 2 -7.86 -23.15 -0.47
N PHE A 3 -8.36 -21.96 -0.15
CA PHE A 3 -9.79 -21.70 -0.03
C PHE A 3 -10.39 -21.52 -1.43
N PHE A 4 -11.28 -22.43 -1.82
CA PHE A 4 -12.07 -22.30 -3.05
C PHE A 4 -13.31 -21.43 -2.80
N VAL A 5 -13.58 -20.48 -3.70
CA VAL A 5 -14.87 -19.79 -3.74
C VAL A 5 -15.93 -20.80 -4.15
N LEU A 6 -17.04 -20.85 -3.42
CA LEU A 6 -18.12 -21.79 -3.70
C LEU A 6 -19.19 -21.14 -4.57
N SER A 7 -19.71 -21.92 -5.51
CA SER A 7 -20.91 -21.60 -6.28
C SER A 7 -22.17 -21.79 -5.43
N GLN A 8 -23.34 -21.39 -5.94
CA GLN A 8 -24.63 -21.61 -5.28
C GLN A 8 -24.91 -23.09 -4.96
N ASN A 9 -24.30 -24.00 -5.73
CA ASN A 9 -24.43 -25.44 -5.55
C ASN A 9 -23.43 -26.02 -4.52
N GLY A 10 -22.67 -25.17 -3.80
CA GLY A 10 -21.68 -25.58 -2.80
C GLY A 10 -20.40 -26.21 -3.38
N LYS A 11 -20.25 -26.27 -4.70
CA LYS A 11 -19.05 -26.74 -5.40
C LYS A 11 -18.08 -25.59 -5.67
N PRO A 12 -16.77 -25.85 -5.85
CA PRO A 12 -15.83 -24.84 -6.31
C PRO A 12 -16.32 -24.13 -7.57
N ASP A 13 -16.37 -22.80 -7.52
CA ASP A 13 -16.73 -21.96 -8.66
C ASP A 13 -15.51 -21.79 -9.57
N LEU A 14 -15.45 -22.60 -10.64
CA LEU A 14 -14.36 -22.57 -11.60
C LEU A 14 -14.38 -21.31 -12.49
N SER A 15 -15.45 -20.50 -12.46
CA SER A 15 -15.51 -19.28 -13.28
C SER A 15 -14.51 -18.18 -12.85
N PHE A 16 -13.90 -18.33 -11.68
CA PHE A 16 -12.79 -17.48 -11.22
C PHE A 16 -11.44 -17.85 -11.85
N PHE A 17 -11.34 -18.98 -12.55
CA PHE A 17 -10.13 -19.44 -13.24
C PHE A 17 -10.29 -19.38 -14.76
N ALA A 18 -9.17 -19.25 -15.46
CA ALA A 18 -9.09 -19.32 -16.91
C ALA A 18 -9.31 -20.77 -17.40
N ALA A 19 -9.34 -20.96 -18.73
CA ALA A 19 -9.57 -22.28 -19.33
C ALA A 19 -8.51 -23.33 -18.97
N ASP A 20 -7.32 -22.91 -18.56
CA ASP A 20 -6.24 -23.78 -18.08
C ASP A 20 -6.38 -24.20 -16.61
N CYS A 21 -7.41 -23.72 -15.91
CA CYS A 21 -7.68 -23.98 -14.50
C CYS A 21 -6.54 -23.56 -13.54
N PHE A 22 -5.57 -22.77 -14.00
CA PHE A 22 -4.41 -22.36 -13.22
C PHE A 22 -4.36 -20.84 -13.06
N HIS A 23 -4.47 -20.10 -14.15
CA HIS A 23 -4.52 -18.65 -14.09
C HIS A 23 -5.91 -18.18 -13.65
N PHE A 24 -5.97 -17.01 -13.02
CA PHE A 24 -7.26 -16.39 -12.74
C PHE A 24 -7.91 -15.91 -14.04
N SER A 25 -9.23 -16.02 -14.11
CA SER A 25 -10.00 -15.36 -15.15
C SER A 25 -10.01 -13.84 -14.92
N ILE A 26 -10.52 -13.09 -15.90
CA ILE A 26 -10.76 -11.65 -15.71
C ILE A 26 -11.66 -11.37 -14.49
N ARG A 27 -12.58 -12.28 -14.17
CA ARG A 27 -13.42 -12.20 -12.97
C ARG A 27 -12.59 -12.40 -11.71
N GLY A 28 -11.75 -13.45 -11.67
CA GLY A 28 -10.83 -13.70 -10.55
C GLY A 28 -9.93 -12.49 -10.24
N TYR A 29 -9.27 -11.95 -11.26
CA TYR A 29 -8.43 -10.76 -11.12
C TYR A 29 -9.23 -9.53 -10.66
N ALA A 30 -10.43 -9.31 -11.21
CA ALA A 30 -11.26 -8.17 -10.81
C ALA A 30 -11.66 -8.24 -9.33
N GLU A 31 -12.07 -9.41 -8.83
CA GLU A 31 -12.43 -9.56 -7.42
C GLU A 31 -11.23 -9.35 -6.48
N MET A 32 -10.07 -9.92 -6.84
CA MET A 32 -8.84 -9.73 -6.06
C MET A 32 -8.38 -8.27 -6.06
N ALA A 33 -8.46 -7.60 -7.21
CA ALA A 33 -8.10 -6.19 -7.33
C ALA A 33 -9.02 -5.29 -6.49
N MET A 34 -10.33 -5.57 -6.46
CA MET A 34 -11.27 -4.84 -5.60
C MET A 34 -10.98 -5.05 -4.12
N ALA A 35 -10.68 -6.29 -3.71
CA ALA A 35 -10.33 -6.57 -2.32
C ALA A 35 -9.03 -5.86 -1.90
N LEU A 36 -8.02 -5.85 -2.78
CA LEU A 36 -6.78 -5.11 -2.56
C LEU A 36 -7.04 -3.61 -2.46
N TRP A 37 -7.82 -3.04 -3.37
CA TRP A 37 -8.19 -1.62 -3.35
C TRP A 37 -8.83 -1.22 -2.03
N ASN A 38 -9.83 -1.98 -1.58
CA ASN A 38 -10.49 -1.75 -0.29
C ASN A 38 -9.49 -1.82 0.88
N ASN A 39 -8.58 -2.80 0.85
CA ASN A 39 -7.52 -2.97 1.84
C ASN A 39 -6.49 -1.81 1.87
N MET A 40 -6.24 -1.16 0.73
CA MET A 40 -5.34 -0.02 0.66
C MET A 40 -5.95 1.25 1.28
N LEU A 41 -7.28 1.33 1.37
CA LEU A 41 -7.99 2.43 2.03
C LEU A 41 -8.15 2.20 3.54
N GLU A 42 -7.86 1.01 4.04
CA GLU A 42 -7.94 0.67 5.47
C GLU A 42 -6.59 0.88 6.19
N PRO A 43 -6.59 1.49 7.39
CA PRO A 43 -5.39 1.62 8.20
C PRO A 43 -4.68 0.28 8.43
N VAL A 44 -3.35 0.30 8.56
CA VAL A 44 -2.61 -0.85 9.06
C VAL A 44 -3.17 -1.28 10.42
N GLY A 45 -3.28 -2.60 10.64
CA GLY A 45 -3.93 -3.20 11.81
C GLY A 45 -5.43 -3.45 11.65
N GLU A 46 -6.08 -2.66 10.79
CA GLU A 46 -7.53 -2.72 10.53
C GLU A 46 -7.83 -3.33 9.14
N LYS A 47 -6.82 -3.91 8.48
CA LYS A 47 -6.95 -4.47 7.13
C LYS A 47 -7.80 -5.74 7.14
N GLN A 48 -8.79 -5.81 6.27
CA GLN A 48 -9.62 -7.00 6.08
C GLN A 48 -8.75 -8.21 5.67
N THR A 49 -9.01 -9.34 6.34
CA THR A 49 -8.34 -10.63 6.10
C THR A 49 -9.19 -11.59 5.27
N TYR A 50 -10.33 -11.10 4.75
CA TYR A 50 -11.28 -11.85 3.94
C TYR A 50 -11.58 -11.11 2.64
N ASN A 51 -12.01 -11.86 1.64
CA ASN A 51 -12.45 -11.34 0.36
C ASN A 51 -13.93 -11.69 0.15
N ASN A 52 -14.75 -10.70 -0.17
CA ASN A 52 -16.11 -10.94 -0.64
C ASN A 52 -16.09 -11.15 -2.16
N PHE A 53 -16.35 -12.36 -2.63
CA PHE A 53 -16.35 -12.74 -4.05
C PHE A 53 -17.72 -12.62 -4.75
N THR A 54 -18.71 -12.00 -4.12
CA THR A 54 -19.98 -11.68 -4.77
C THR A 54 -19.73 -10.72 -5.93
N HIS A 55 -20.33 -10.97 -7.09
CA HIS A 55 -20.17 -10.13 -8.28
C HIS A 55 -21.03 -8.85 -8.18
N ASP A 56 -20.80 -8.07 -7.14
CA ASP A 56 -21.41 -6.77 -6.87
C ASP A 56 -20.31 -5.71 -6.82
N ARG A 57 -20.44 -4.67 -7.64
CA ARG A 57 -19.48 -3.57 -7.73
C ARG A 57 -19.70 -2.49 -6.68
N SER A 58 -20.84 -2.50 -5.98
CA SER A 58 -21.14 -1.54 -4.91
C SER A 58 -20.20 -1.66 -3.71
N LYS A 59 -19.55 -2.81 -3.54
CA LYS A 59 -18.56 -3.07 -2.48
C LYS A 59 -17.24 -2.33 -2.64
N LEU A 60 -16.99 -1.68 -3.78
CA LEU A 60 -15.77 -0.92 -4.00
C LEU A 60 -15.81 0.35 -3.13
N LYS A 61 -14.86 0.47 -2.21
CA LYS A 61 -14.77 1.61 -1.30
C LYS A 61 -14.26 2.84 -2.05
N CYS A 62 -14.95 3.96 -1.87
CA CYS A 62 -14.47 5.26 -2.30
C CYS A 62 -13.47 5.83 -1.28
N PRO A 63 -12.46 6.60 -1.72
CA PRO A 63 -11.59 7.33 -0.81
C PRO A 63 -12.38 8.28 0.09
N ASP A 64 -12.00 8.33 1.35
CA ASP A 64 -12.55 9.25 2.34
C ASP A 64 -11.85 10.63 2.21
N PRO A 65 -12.58 11.75 2.07
CA PRO A 65 -11.99 13.08 2.04
C PRO A 65 -11.08 13.38 3.25
N ASP A 66 -11.38 12.81 4.42
CA ASP A 66 -10.57 13.00 5.64
C ASP A 66 -9.28 12.16 5.61
N LYS A 67 -9.20 11.16 4.71
CA LYS A 67 -8.04 10.26 4.51
C LYS A 67 -7.71 10.14 3.02
N PRO A 68 -7.18 11.21 2.39
CA PRO A 68 -7.02 11.29 0.93
C PRO A 68 -5.88 10.43 0.36
N PHE A 69 -5.13 9.72 1.20
CA PHE A 69 -3.97 8.93 0.80
C PHE A 69 -4.16 7.44 1.12
N LEU A 70 -3.46 6.57 0.38
CA LEU A 70 -3.42 5.15 0.69
C LEU A 70 -2.79 4.91 2.07
N SER A 71 -3.31 3.92 2.78
CA SER A 71 -2.88 3.59 4.13
C SER A 71 -1.49 2.93 4.14
N THR A 72 -0.59 3.53 4.91
CA THR A 72 0.80 3.12 5.13
C THR A 72 1.07 2.98 6.62
N LEU A 73 2.20 2.37 7.00
CA LEU A 73 2.62 2.30 8.41
C LEU A 73 2.64 3.68 9.09
N ARG A 74 3.05 4.73 8.36
CA ARG A 74 3.18 6.09 8.88
C ARG A 74 1.84 6.76 9.16
N ASN A 75 0.91 6.72 8.20
CA ASN A 75 -0.39 7.39 8.35
C ASN A 75 -1.44 6.55 9.10
N SER A 76 -1.12 5.29 9.41
CA SER A 76 -1.98 4.40 10.20
C SER A 76 -1.65 4.38 11.69
N GLY A 77 -0.72 5.23 12.16
CA GLY A 77 -0.30 5.24 13.57
C GLY A 77 0.52 4.00 14.01
N PHE A 78 0.88 3.12 13.08
CA PHE A 78 1.71 1.92 13.30
C PHE A 78 3.20 2.25 13.42
N ARG A 79 3.53 3.36 14.10
CA ARG A 79 4.93 3.72 14.32
C ARG A 79 5.52 2.77 15.36
N ASN A 80 6.44 1.92 14.93
CA ASN A 80 7.46 1.39 15.84
C ASN A 80 8.20 2.60 16.43
N PRO A 81 8.36 2.74 17.76
CA PRO A 81 9.10 3.85 18.36
C PRO A 81 10.56 3.95 17.82
N ASP A 82 11.08 2.88 17.20
CA ASP A 82 12.45 2.81 16.68
C ASP A 82 12.69 3.49 15.33
N PHE A 83 11.66 3.81 14.54
CA PHE A 83 11.87 4.73 13.42
C PHE A 83 11.82 6.16 13.95
N ASN A 84 12.90 6.51 14.67
CA ASN A 84 13.62 7.73 14.35
C ASN A 84 13.85 7.70 12.83
N LEU A 85 12.84 8.19 12.11
CA LEU A 85 13.07 8.93 10.88
C LEU A 85 14.05 10.00 11.37
N GLY A 86 15.34 9.67 11.29
CA GLY A 86 16.38 10.62 11.48
C GLY A 86 15.91 11.77 10.62
N LYS A 87 15.58 12.89 11.27
CA LYS A 87 16.00 14.14 10.68
C LYS A 87 17.45 13.83 10.34
N THR A 88 17.75 13.65 9.06
CA THR A 88 19.10 13.78 8.60
C THR A 88 19.38 15.26 8.85
N GLU A 89 19.65 15.57 10.12
CA GLU A 89 20.42 16.74 10.49
C GLU A 89 21.64 16.59 9.59
N PRO A 90 21.82 17.50 8.63
CA PRO A 90 22.91 17.37 7.69
C PRO A 90 24.18 17.23 8.53
N SER A 91 24.96 16.19 8.26
CA SER A 91 26.20 15.88 9.00
C SER A 91 27.19 17.05 8.98
N VAL A 92 26.95 18.01 8.08
CA VAL A 92 27.65 19.28 7.97
C VAL A 92 26.63 20.42 8.03
N PRO A 93 26.77 21.37 8.97
CA PRO A 93 25.86 22.51 9.03
C PRO A 93 26.11 23.45 7.85
N TYR A 94 25.03 24.03 7.30
CA TYR A 94 25.06 24.83 6.06
C TYR A 94 26.11 25.96 6.07
N TRP A 95 26.34 26.58 7.22
CA TRP A 95 27.36 27.63 7.37
C TRP A 95 28.78 27.14 7.08
N ALA A 96 29.09 25.87 7.32
CA ALA A 96 30.42 25.31 7.04
C ALA A 96 30.74 25.30 5.54
N VAL A 97 29.73 25.11 4.69
CA VAL A 97 29.87 25.20 3.22
C VAL A 97 30.19 26.63 2.80
N ILE A 98 29.51 27.61 3.41
CA ILE A 98 29.75 29.04 3.14
C ILE A 98 31.18 29.42 3.55
N VAL A 99 31.62 29.02 4.75
CA VAL A 99 32.97 29.33 5.24
C VAL A 99 34.04 28.70 4.35
N ALA A 100 33.86 27.44 3.93
CA ALA A 100 34.80 26.77 3.04
C ALA A 100 34.92 27.47 1.68
N ALA A 101 33.80 27.92 1.09
CA ALA A 101 33.81 28.64 -0.17
C ALA A 101 34.53 29.99 -0.07
N VAL A 102 34.28 30.76 0.99
CA VAL A 102 34.93 32.07 1.20
C VAL A 102 36.43 31.91 1.45
N ALA A 103 36.82 30.96 2.30
CA ALA A 103 38.23 30.69 2.58
C ALA A 103 38.99 30.23 1.33
N GLY A 104 38.37 29.38 0.49
CA GLY A 104 38.96 28.94 -0.77
C GLY A 104 39.23 30.09 -1.75
N VAL A 105 38.35 31.09 -1.83
CA VAL A 105 38.54 32.27 -2.69
C VAL A 105 39.72 33.12 -2.22
N LEU A 106 39.87 33.32 -0.90
CA LEU A 106 40.93 34.14 -0.32
C LEU A 106 42.32 33.50 -0.42
N VAL A 107 42.40 32.17 -0.35
CA VAL A 107 43.68 31.43 -0.48
C VAL A 107 44.09 31.26 -1.95
N GLY A 108 43.13 31.29 -2.88
CA GLY A 108 43.37 31.17 -4.32
C GLY A 108 43.58 32.49 -5.07
N SER A 109 43.59 33.64 -4.38
CA SER A 109 43.80 34.98 -4.96
C SER A 109 45.19 35.54 -4.65
#